data_AF-A0A974YWK1-F1
#
_entry.id   AF-A0A974YWK1-F1
#
_cell.length_a   1.000
_cell.length_b   1.000
_cell.length_c   1.000
_cell.angle_alpha   90.00
_cell.angle_beta   90.00
_cell.angle_gamma   90.00
#
_symmetry.space_group_name_H-M   'P 1'
#
loop_
_entity.id
_entity.type
_entity.pdbx_description
1 polymer ?
#
loop_
_entity_poly.entity_id
_entity_poly.type
_entity_poly.pdbx_seq_one_letter_code
_entity_poly.pdbx_strand_id
1 'polypeptide(L)'
;MTEQKKCITISQCIEDNITIYFDELEGEQPTGVYDMVMSQVEKSLIDLILEKCSGNQTKAAKMLGISRNSLRVKIKKYNLNVKG
;
A
#
# COMPACT_ATOMS: atom_id res chain seq x y z
N MET A 1 6.02 25.34 -24.36
CA MET A 1 5.07 25.03 -23.27
C MET A 1 5.54 23.75 -22.63
N THR A 2 6.29 23.82 -21.54
CA THR A 2 6.78 22.64 -20.83
C THR A 2 5.67 22.10 -19.95
N GLU A 3 5.18 20.91 -20.27
CA GLU A 3 4.23 20.15 -19.47
C GLU A 3 4.86 19.85 -18.10
N GLN A 4 4.39 20.56 -17.07
CA GLN A 4 4.83 20.33 -15.71
C GLN A 4 4.23 18.99 -15.26
N LYS A 5 5.06 17.94 -15.22
CA LYS A 5 4.63 16.62 -14.73
C LYS A 5 4.16 16.77 -13.28
N LYS A 6 2.84 16.72 -13.06
CA LYS A 6 2.24 16.79 -11.72
C LYS A 6 2.75 15.60 -10.91
N CYS A 7 3.69 15.84 -9.99
CA CYS A 7 4.12 14.85 -9.03
C CYS A 7 3.15 14.91 -7.86
N ILE A 8 2.21 13.94 -7.81
CA ILE A 8 1.32 13.79 -6.67
C ILE A 8 2.08 13.02 -5.59
N THR A 9 2.07 13.54 -4.37
CA THR A 9 2.68 12.86 -3.22
C THR A 9 1.77 11.74 -2.74
N ILE A 10 2.32 10.75 -2.02
CA ILE A 10 1.50 9.69 -1.41
C ILE A 10 0.48 10.30 -0.44
N SER A 11 0.87 11.34 0.31
CA SER A 11 -0.03 12.05 1.21
C SER A 11 -1.22 12.67 0.48
N GLN A 12 -0.98 13.35 -0.65
CA GLN A 12 -2.05 13.95 -1.43
C GLN A 12 -3.00 12.88 -1.99
N CYS A 13 -2.47 11.75 -2.48
CA CYS A 13 -3.32 10.64 -2.91
C CYS A 13 -4.21 10.13 -1.76
N ILE A 14 -3.69 10.01 -0.55
CA ILE A 14 -4.45 9.54 0.60
C ILE A 14 -5.53 10.56 0.99
N GLU A 15 -5.18 11.85 1.05
CA GLU A 15 -6.10 12.95 1.38
C GLU A 15 -7.27 13.01 0.38
N ASP A 16 -6.97 12.96 -0.93
CA ASP A 16 -7.99 12.99 -1.98
C ASP A 16 -8.95 11.80 -1.87
N ASN A 17 -8.42 10.59 -1.67
CA ASN A 17 -9.25 9.37 -1.62
C ASN A 17 -10.09 9.26 -0.34
N ILE A 18 -9.54 9.67 0.82
CA ILE A 18 -10.28 9.65 2.08
C ILE A 18 -11.39 10.71 2.06
N THR A 19 -11.15 11.87 1.45
CA THR A 19 -12.18 12.91 1.31
C THR A 19 -13.36 12.39 0.52
N ILE A 20 -13.11 11.76 -0.64
CA ILE A 20 -14.16 11.12 -1.46
C ILE A 20 -14.92 10.07 -0.66
N TYR A 21 -14.21 9.19 0.06
CA TYR A 21 -14.85 8.17 0.91
C TYR A 21 -15.78 8.78 1.95
N PHE A 22 -15.42 9.90 2.57
CA PHE A 22 -16.28 10.57 3.55
C PHE A 22 -17.50 11.26 2.93
N ASP A 23 -17.36 11.81 1.72
CA ASP A 23 -18.49 12.41 0.99
C ASP A 23 -19.52 11.34 0.58
N GLU A 24 -19.07 10.10 0.35
CA GLU A 24 -19.92 8.95 -0.03
C GLU A 24 -20.62 8.26 1.15
N LEU A 25 -20.30 8.60 2.40
CA LEU A 25 -20.88 7.91 3.57
C LEU A 25 -22.35 8.25 3.86
N GLU A 26 -22.95 9.21 3.15
CA GLU A 26 -24.37 9.59 3.28
C GLU A 26 -24.85 9.81 4.75
N GLY A 27 -23.94 10.22 5.65
CA GLY A 27 -24.22 10.45 7.06
C GLY A 27 -23.95 9.27 8.01
N GLU A 28 -23.47 8.13 7.51
CA GLU A 28 -22.96 7.05 8.35
C GLU A 28 -21.64 7.44 9.03
N GLN A 29 -21.45 6.98 10.28
CA GLN A 29 -20.22 7.22 11.02
C GLN A 29 -19.13 6.23 10.58
N PRO A 30 -18.02 6.71 9.99
CA PRO A 30 -16.95 5.82 9.55
C PRO A 30 -16.25 5.19 10.76
N THR A 31 -16.05 3.87 10.72
CA THR A 31 -15.29 3.13 11.72
C THR A 31 -14.21 2.27 11.06
N GLY A 32 -13.07 2.08 11.73
CA GLY A 32 -11.98 1.24 11.19
C GLY A 32 -11.19 1.84 10.03
N VAL A 33 -11.31 3.15 9.76
CA VAL A 33 -10.64 3.84 8.63
C VAL A 33 -9.13 3.64 8.66
N TYR A 34 -8.50 3.67 9.84
CA TYR A 34 -7.06 3.45 9.98
C TYR A 34 -6.64 2.09 9.42
N ASP A 35 -7.30 1.00 9.85
CA ASP A 35 -6.97 -0.35 9.41
C ASP A 35 -7.29 -0.54 7.93
N MET A 36 -8.40 0.04 7.45
CA MET A 36 -8.76 0.04 6.03
C MET A 36 -7.65 0.68 5.18
N VAL A 37 -7.21 1.89 5.52
CA VAL A 37 -6.18 2.61 4.75
C VAL A 37 -4.82 1.91 4.87
N MET A 38 -4.39 1.59 6.09
CA MET A 38 -3.08 0.99 6.32
C MET A 38 -2.96 -0.39 5.68
N SER A 39 -4.03 -1.20 5.67
CA SER A 39 -4.02 -2.50 5.00
C SER A 39 -3.86 -2.36 3.48
N GLN A 40 -4.51 -1.38 2.86
CA GLN A 40 -4.40 -1.12 1.42
C GLN A 40 -3.03 -0.58 1.03
N VAL A 41 -2.51 0.39 1.79
CA VAL A 41 -1.18 0.97 1.57
C VAL A 41 -0.11 -0.10 1.73
N GLU A 42 -0.15 -0.85 2.83
CA GLU A 42 0.85 -1.86 3.13
C GLU A 42 0.82 -3.01 2.10
N LYS A 43 -0.38 -3.47 1.71
CA LYS A 43 -0.53 -4.50 0.67
C LYS A 43 0.10 -4.04 -0.64
N SER A 44 -0.26 -2.85 -1.12
CA SER A 44 0.23 -2.30 -2.39
C SER A 44 1.75 -2.12 -2.40
N LEU A 45 2.31 -1.60 -1.29
CA LEU A 45 3.75 -1.43 -1.15
C LEU A 45 4.49 -2.77 -1.21
N ILE A 46 4.02 -3.77 -0.47
CA ILE A 46 4.67 -5.08 -0.41
C ILE A 46 4.60 -5.79 -1.75
N ASP A 47 3.45 -5.77 -2.41
CA ASP A 47 3.25 -6.43 -3.70
C ASP A 47 4.18 -5.86 -4.78
N LEU A 48 4.22 -4.54 -4.90
CA LEU A 48 5.10 -3.85 -5.85
C LEU A 48 6.58 -4.17 -5.62
N ILE A 49 7.02 -4.21 -4.36
CA ILE A 49 8.42 -4.52 -4.04
C ILE A 49 8.74 -6.00 -4.26
N LEU A 50 7.80 -6.90 -4.00
CA LEU A 50 7.95 -8.32 -4.34
C LEU A 50 8.07 -8.53 -5.85
N GLU A 51 7.24 -7.86 -6.64
CA GLU A 51 7.32 -7.88 -8.11
C GLU A 51 8.67 -7.35 -8.59
N LYS A 52 9.11 -6.21 -8.04
CA LYS A 52 10.44 -5.63 -8.33
C LYS A 52 11.61 -6.56 -7.96
N CYS A 53 11.37 -7.48 -7.03
CA CYS A 53 12.33 -8.52 -6.63
C CYS A 53 12.18 -9.83 -7.39
N SER A 54 11.24 -9.94 -8.34
CA SER A 54 10.87 -11.21 -8.98
C SER A 54 10.57 -12.29 -7.93
N GLY A 55 9.82 -11.91 -6.89
CA GLY A 55 9.44 -12.79 -5.80
C GLY A 55 10.52 -13.08 -4.75
N ASN A 56 11.75 -12.58 -4.89
CA ASN A 56 12.81 -12.80 -3.91
C ASN A 56 12.53 -12.08 -2.58
N GLN A 57 12.01 -12.81 -1.60
CA GLN A 57 11.62 -12.27 -0.30
C GLN A 57 12.79 -11.70 0.50
N THR A 58 14.00 -12.24 0.36
CA THR A 58 15.19 -11.71 1.07
C THR A 58 15.55 -10.32 0.54
N LYS A 59 15.54 -10.15 -0.79
CA LYS A 59 15.79 -8.86 -1.44
C LYS A 59 14.66 -7.85 -1.13
N ALA A 60 13.42 -8.31 -1.17
CA ALA A 60 12.25 -7.49 -0.87
C ALA A 60 12.26 -7.00 0.58
N ALA A 61 12.55 -7.88 1.54
CA ALA A 61 12.65 -7.54 2.96
C ALA A 61 13.74 -6.49 3.20
N LYS A 62 14.90 -6.63 2.53
CA LYS A 62 15.98 -5.63 2.58
C LYS A 62 15.55 -4.27 2.03
N MET A 63 14.84 -4.24 0.90
CA MET A 63 14.35 -2.98 0.32
C MET A 63 13.24 -2.32 1.15
N LEU A 64 12.36 -3.13 1.75
CA LEU A 64 11.31 -2.66 2.66
C LEU A 64 11.86 -2.23 4.03
N GLY A 65 13.11 -2.60 4.38
CA GLY A 65 13.70 -2.30 5.68
C GLY A 65 13.09 -3.11 6.84
N ILE A 66 12.50 -4.28 6.56
CA ILE A 66 11.88 -5.16 7.55
C ILE A 66 12.56 -6.53 7.59
N SER A 67 12.32 -7.29 8.67
CA SER A 67 12.81 -8.67 8.73
C SER A 67 12.10 -9.56 7.70
N ARG A 68 12.80 -10.60 7.18
CA ARG A 68 12.18 -11.60 6.30
C ARG A 68 11.00 -12.30 6.96
N ASN A 69 11.05 -12.52 8.28
CA ASN A 69 9.95 -13.13 9.03
C ASN A 69 8.71 -12.24 9.04
N SER A 70 8.89 -10.93 9.26
CA SER A 70 7.82 -9.94 9.19
C SER A 70 7.21 -9.88 7.80
N LEU A 71 8.04 -9.85 6.75
CA LEU A 71 7.58 -9.88 5.36
C LEU A 71 6.76 -11.15 5.08
N ARG A 72 7.23 -12.33 5.50
CA ARG A 72 6.51 -13.60 5.30
C ARG A 72 5.13 -13.61 5.97
N VAL A 73 5.02 -13.05 7.17
CA VAL A 73 3.72 -12.91 7.86
C VAL A 73 2.79 -11.99 7.08
N LYS A 74 3.31 -10.86 6.55
CA LYS A 74 2.53 -9.89 5.78
C LYS A 74 2.10 -10.44 4.41
N ILE A 75 2.95 -11.20 3.72
CA ILE A 75 2.59 -11.92 2.48
C ILE A 75 1.39 -12.84 2.72
N LYS A 76 1.41 -13.61 3.82
CA LYS A 76 0.28 -14.46 4.21
C LYS A 76 -0.96 -13.64 4.57
N LYS A 77 -0.80 -12.59 5.37
CA LYS A 77 -1.89 -11.68 5.78
C LYS A 77 -2.66 -11.12 4.58
N TYR A 78 -1.94 -10.73 3.53
CA TYR A 78 -2.51 -10.09 2.34
C TYR A 78 -2.76 -11.05 1.17
N ASN A 79 -2.54 -12.36 1.37
CA ASN A 79 -2.67 -13.40 0.36
C ASN A 79 -1.94 -13.06 -0.95
N LEU A 80 -0.70 -12.56 -0.85
CA LEU A 80 0.09 -12.15 -2.00
C LEU A 80 0.71 -13.38 -2.69
N ASN A 81 0.45 -13.52 -3.99
CA ASN A 81 1.01 -14.60 -4.78
C ASN A 81 2.41 -14.24 -5.25
N VAL A 82 3.41 -14.77 -4.55
CA VAL A 82 4.82 -14.58 -4.91
C VAL A 82 5.12 -15.44 -6.13
N LYS A 83 5.04 -14.86 -7.33
CA LYS A 83 5.52 -15.50 -8.56
C LYS A 83 7.05 -15.39 -8.57
N GLY A 84 7.73 -16.50 -8.28
CA GLY A 84 9.17 -16.64 -8.28
C GLY A 84 9.56 -18.10 -8.46
#